data_AF-A0A821LLV5-F1
#
_entry.id   AF-A0A821LLV5-F1
#
_cell.length_a   1.000
_cell.length_b   1.000
_cell.length_c   1.000
_cell.angle_alpha   90.00
_cell.angle_beta   90.00
_cell.angle_gamma   90.00
#
_symmetry.space_group_name_H-M   'P 1'
#
loop_
_entity.id
_entity.type
_entity.pdbx_description
1 polymer ?
#
loop_
_entity_poly.entity_id
_entity_poly.type
_entity_poly.pdbx_seq_one_letter_code
_entity_poly.pdbx_strand_id
1 'polypeptide(L)' 'KLQNYLDNIEQRRLDYVQRRPLVYSVQKRRLDLLTVANPALLAKGRRKKVVIVTARVHPGETPSSYVCQGFIEFIISDN' A
#
# COMPACT_ATOMS: atom_id res chain seq x y z
N LYS A 1 -14.29 -2.97 -4.37
CA LYS A 1 -13.56 -1.74 -4.81
C LYS A 1 -12.35 -1.52 -3.89
N LEU A 2 -11.28 -0.85 -4.34
CA LEU A 2 -9.95 -0.77 -3.68
C LEU A 2 -9.99 -0.56 -2.15
N GLN A 3 -10.84 0.33 -1.63
CA GLN A 3 -10.91 0.60 -0.20
C GLN A 3 -11.31 -0.65 0.60
N ASN A 4 -12.35 -1.38 0.18
CA ASN A 4 -12.73 -2.66 0.81
C ASN A 4 -11.59 -3.69 0.78
N TYR A 5 -10.79 -3.70 -0.29
CA TYR A 5 -9.63 -4.59 -0.38
C TYR A 5 -8.55 -4.21 0.65
N LEU A 6 -8.26 -2.92 0.79
CA LEU A 6 -7.33 -2.43 1.82
C LEU A 6 -7.88 -2.63 3.24
N ASP A 7 -9.19 -2.49 3.44
CA ASP A 7 -9.86 -2.75 4.72
C ASP A 7 -9.69 -4.23 5.11
N ASN A 8 -9.83 -5.16 4.16
CA ASN A 8 -9.60 -6.59 4.39
C ASN A 8 -8.14 -6.89 4.77
N ILE A 9 -7.16 -6.21 4.16
CA ILE A 9 -5.75 -6.36 4.55
C ILE A 9 -5.53 -5.87 5.98
N GLU A 10 -6.10 -4.72 6.34
CA GLU A 10 -5.99 -4.15 7.68
C GLU A 10 -6.63 -5.05 8.75
N GLN A 11 -7.72 -5.72 8.42
CA GLN A 11 -8.37 -6.72 9.29
C GLN A 11 -7.50 -7.95 9.57
N ARG A 12 -6.53 -8.29 8.71
CA ARG A 12 -5.58 -9.38 8.97
C ARG A 12 -4.60 -9.07 10.11
N ARG A 13 -4.50 -7.81 10.56
CA ARG A 13 -3.64 -7.38 11.68
C ARG A 13 -2.18 -7.82 11.56
N LEU A 14 -1.65 -7.75 10.34
CA LEU A 14 -0.23 -8.01 10.07
C LEU A 14 0.62 -6.91 10.70
N ASP A 15 1.54 -7.26 11.59
CA ASP A 15 2.39 -6.33 12.34
C ASP A 15 3.34 -5.53 11.44
N TYR A 16 3.73 -6.12 10.31
CA TYR A 16 4.61 -5.51 9.30
C TYR A 16 3.88 -4.70 8.23
N VAL A 17 2.54 -4.60 8.28
CA VAL A 17 1.74 -3.82 7.33
C VAL A 17 1.08 -2.64 8.04
N GLN A 18 1.30 -1.43 7.53
CA GLN A 18 0.68 -0.22 8.04
C GLN A 18 0.00 0.55 6.90
N ARG A 19 -1.29 0.85 7.06
CA ARG A 19 -2.05 1.70 6.15
C ARG A 19 -2.27 3.06 6.79
N ARG A 20 -2.09 4.13 6.01
CA ARG A 20 -2.44 5.50 6.45
C ARG A 20 -2.98 6.33 5.28
N PRO A 21 -3.89 7.28 5.51
CA PRO A 21 -4.23 8.27 4.50
C PRO A 21 -2.97 9.09 4.20
N LEU A 22 -2.62 9.21 2.92
CA LEU A 22 -1.55 10.09 2.47
C LEU A 22 -2.11 11.48 2.17
N VAL A 23 -3.16 11.52 1.35
CA VAL A 23 -3.81 12.74 0.86
C VAL A 23 -5.19 12.41 0.29
N TYR A 24 -5.95 13.43 -0.11
CA TYR A 24 -7.19 13.30 -0.87
C TYR A 24 -7.00 13.84 -2.28
N SER A 25 -7.63 13.19 -3.26
CA SER A 25 -7.69 13.73 -4.62
C SER A 25 -8.59 14.96 -4.70
N VAL A 26 -8.56 15.66 -5.84
CA VAL A 26 -9.46 16.80 -6.12
C VAL A 26 -10.93 16.45 -5.92
N GLN A 27 -11.34 15.22 -6.27
CA GLN A 27 -12.70 14.71 -6.07
C GLN A 27 -12.91 14.12 -4.67
N LYS A 28 -12.06 14.47 -3.70
CA LYS A 28 -12.11 14.03 -2.30
C LYS A 28 -12.05 12.52 -2.12
N ARG A 29 -11.39 11.79 -3.03
CA ARG A 29 -11.14 10.35 -2.85
C ARG A 29 -9.88 10.14 -2.02
N ARG A 30 -9.95 9.25 -1.05
CA ARG A 30 -8.83 8.88 -0.17
C ARG A 30 -7.73 8.20 -0.98
N LEU A 31 -6.51 8.75 -0.91
CA LEU A 31 -5.29 8.11 -1.41
C LEU A 31 -4.52 7.56 -0.21
N ASP A 32 -4.44 6.24 -0.12
CA ASP A 32 -3.77 5.56 0.98
C ASP A 32 -2.32 5.24 0.64
N LEU A 33 -1.44 5.36 1.64
CA LEU A 33 -0.11 4.79 1.63
C LEU A 33 -0.14 3.47 2.41
N LEU A 34 0.29 2.40 1.76
CA LEU A 34 0.55 1.10 2.38
C LEU A 34 2.05 0.95 2.58
N THR A 35 2.48 0.78 3.82
CA THR A 35 3.87 0.51 4.19
C THR A 35 3.98 -0.95 4.58
N VAL A 36 4.85 -1.70 3.89
CA VAL A 36 5.16 -3.10 4.19
C VAL A 36 6.63 -3.15 4.61
N ALA A 37 6.88 -3.30 5.91
CA ALA A 37 8.22 -3.32 6.47
C ALA A 37 8.21 -3.90 7.89
N ASN A 38 9.31 -4.55 8.29
CA ASN A 38 9.50 -4.92 9.69
C ASN A 38 9.48 -3.65 10.59
N PRO A 39 8.63 -3.60 11.64
CA PRO A 39 8.52 -2.45 12.53
C PRO A 39 9.84 -2.01 13.17
N ALA A 40 10.75 -2.94 13.47
CA ALA A 40 12.07 -2.64 14.04
C ALA A 40 12.94 -1.80 13.11
N LEU A 41 12.65 -1.84 11.81
CA LEU A 41 13.29 -0.96 10.86
C LEU A 41 12.74 0.45 11.04
N LEU A 42 11.43 0.65 11.21
CA LEU A 42 10.74 1.97 11.19
C LEU A 42 11.18 2.97 12.27
N ALA A 43 12.09 2.58 13.17
CA ALA A 43 12.76 3.49 14.10
C ALA A 43 13.44 4.68 13.40
N LYS A 44 13.28 5.87 14.00
CA LYS A 44 13.87 7.13 13.51
C LYS A 44 15.40 7.02 13.48
N GLY A 45 16.02 7.64 12.47
CA GLY A 45 17.48 7.76 12.35
C GLY A 45 18.19 6.63 11.58
N ARG A 46 17.47 5.60 11.12
CA ARG A 46 18.05 4.55 10.25
C ARG A 46 17.90 4.91 8.78
N ARG A 47 19.00 5.06 8.04
CA ARG A 47 18.96 5.05 6.56
C ARG A 47 18.52 3.66 6.11
N LYS A 48 17.54 3.62 5.22
CA LYS A 48 17.07 2.38 4.62
C LYS A 48 16.96 2.53 3.12
N LYS A 49 17.10 1.40 2.45
CA LYS A 49 16.68 1.28 1.07
C LYS A 49 15.16 1.33 1.05
N VAL A 50 14.60 2.25 0.29
CA VAL A 50 13.16 2.44 0.13
C VAL A 50 12.83 2.15 -1.31
N VAL A 51 11.81 1.31 -1.52
CA VAL A 51 11.19 1.10 -2.82
C VAL A 51 9.81 1.75 -2.76
N ILE A 52 9.53 2.64 -3.72
CA ILE A 52 8.21 3.27 -3.85
C ILE A 52 7.55 2.67 -5.09
N VAL A 53 6.36 2.13 -4.89
CA VAL A 53 5.52 1.61 -5.96
C VAL A 53 4.29 2.50 -6.08
N THR A 54 3.98 2.92 -7.31
CA THR A 54 2.76 3.67 -7.63
C THR A 54 2.10 3.00 -8.84
N ALA A 55 0.77 3.16 -8.97
CA ALA A 55 0.01 2.57 -10.07
C ALA A 55 -1.15 3.49 -10.46
N ARG A 56 -1.56 3.42 -11.73
CA ARG A 56 -2.57 4.29 -12.33
C ARG A 56 -2.31 5.77 -12.08
N VAL A 57 -1.14 6.23 -12.53
CA VAL A 57 -0.82 7.67 -12.55
C VAL A 57 -1.73 8.36 -13.56
N HIS A 58 -2.00 7.68 -14.69
CA HIS A 58 -2.96 8.12 -15.69
C HIS A 58 -4.27 7.32 -15.62
N PRO A 59 -5.45 7.95 -15.82
CA PRO A 59 -6.74 7.26 -15.77
C PRO A 59 -6.87 6.07 -16.75
N GLY A 60 -6.15 6.12 -17.88
CA GLY A 60 -6.18 5.07 -18.91
C GLY A 60 -5.44 3.78 -18.55
N GLU A 61 -4.59 3.78 -17.51
CA GLU A 61 -3.69 2.66 -17.18
C GLU A 61 -4.37 1.58 -16.33
N THR A 62 -5.64 1.27 -16.61
CA THR A 62 -6.47 0.38 -15.79
C THR A 62 -5.79 -0.94 -15.37
N PRO A 63 -5.04 -1.66 -16.24
CA PRO A 63 -4.32 -2.88 -15.89
C PRO A 63 -3.34 -2.73 -14.72
N SER A 64 -2.69 -1.58 -14.56
CA SER A 64 -1.68 -1.36 -13.52
C SER A 64 -2.26 -1.46 -12.09
N SER A 65 -3.56 -1.21 -11.89
CA SER A 65 -4.17 -1.44 -10.57
C SER A 65 -4.32 -2.92 -10.23
N TYR A 66 -4.57 -3.78 -11.21
CA TYR A 66 -4.64 -5.22 -10.97
C TYR A 66 -3.24 -5.77 -10.67
N VAL A 67 -2.23 -5.30 -11.41
CA VAL A 67 -0.83 -5.64 -11.14
C VAL A 67 -0.42 -5.18 -9.74
N CYS A 68 -0.76 -3.95 -9.34
CA CYS A 68 -0.47 -3.44 -8.00
C CYS A 68 -1.18 -4.25 -6.90
N GLN A 69 -2.43 -4.65 -7.13
CA GLN A 69 -3.16 -5.52 -6.20
C GLN A 69 -2.46 -6.89 -6.05
N GLY A 70 -2.09 -7.53 -7.16
CA GLY A 70 -1.37 -8.79 -7.15
C GLY A 70 0.03 -8.67 -6.53
N PHE A 71 0.72 -7.55 -6.74
CA PHE A 71 2.00 -7.26 -6.08
C PHE A 71 1.84 -7.16 -4.57
N ILE A 72 0.80 -6.47 -4.09
CA ILE A 72 0.49 -6.40 -2.66
C ILE A 72 0.20 -7.81 -2.12
N GLU A 73 -0.66 -8.59 -2.79
CA GLU A 73 -0.99 -9.98 -2.41
C GLU A 73 0.26 -10.85 -2.31
N PHE A 74 1.19 -10.72 -3.25
CA PHE A 74 2.45 -11.45 -3.27
C PHE A 74 3.34 -11.09 -2.06
N ILE A 75 3.57 -9.81 -1.77
CA ILE A 75 4.49 -9.40 -0.69
C ILE A 75 3.92 -9.60 0.72
N ILE A 76 2.60 -9.79 0.88
CA ILE A 76 1.93 -10.07 2.16
C ILE A 76 1.46 -11.54 2.27
N SER A 77 1.83 -12.37 1.30
CA SER A 77 1.58 -13.81 1.32
C SER A 77 2.46 -14.49 2.36
N ASP A 78 1.93 -15.52 3.01
CA ASP A 78 2.69 -16.39 3.93
C ASP A 78 3.35 -17.59 3.21
N ASN A 79 3.21 -17.68 1.88
CA ASN A 79 3.90 -18.63 0.99
C ASN A 79 5.02 -17.96 0.21
#